data_AF-A0A7L0IZF3-F1
#
_entry.id   AF-A0A7L0IZF3-F1
#
_cell.length_a   1.000
_cell.length_b   1.000
_cell.length_c   1.000
_cell.angle_alpha   90.00
_cell.angle_beta   90.00
_cell.angle_gamma   90.00
#
_symmetry.space_group_name_H-M   'P 1'
#
loop_
_entity.id
_entity.type
_entity.pdbx_description
1 polymer ?
#
loop_
_entity_poly.entity_id
_entity_poly.type
_entity_poly.pdbx_seq_one_letter_code
_entity_poly.pdbx_strand_id
1 'polypeptide(L)'
;EWTMSTSIVFLLCISVFPGFSQGRVVREDETGFAECNVFFPGQVPPEGFTEPFHVKICQQYNKEPRFATLYSTKDKIPLYSAFKFTKPAQSEEENWLVEPQIDDPQNDLHEMVHEADIIGTVANLGANQALTSDYVGSGYDRGLLNPSLLHEKDFQMATYTLTNAVPLSPSLSKSWHRDIGKVVEQALIPHCSKKDHLYLLAGAIPSSVRVKGKVSVPESLWLAACCDAPEGWSLGLVKNVNDENSLADLTVGELEKQLLAEVHLFKGNCGKDKQNQEKREAVLQAVSQIHSEEQVETTDNQETKDSGWVRKVAGIVATPFIKLLELLIYVFVELVKYVFYFLWLVVKRVCGTILDGLYSLWSGLVSYLKAISMVLISIPYDVGRVIINIFLGFLQIVQDMVSLTYRILSIPVGFVLHLAAFPYHSICAIPSVLKDIATGLGGTFSLVIDATAAVLHGFYYLVAHIVKRFVPKGSSED
;
A
#
# COMPACT_ATOMS: atom_id res chain seq x y z
N GLU A 1 39.07 -42.66 -1.52
CA GLU A 1 39.31 -41.34 -2.17
C GLU A 1 38.68 -40.26 -1.27
N TRP A 2 39.30 -39.10 -0.97
CA TRP A 2 39.55 -37.95 -1.86
C TRP A 2 38.22 -37.51 -2.54
N THR A 3 37.59 -36.34 -2.30
CA THR A 3 38.03 -35.06 -1.71
C THR A 3 36.89 -34.29 -1.01
N MET A 4 37.29 -33.43 -0.05
CA MET A 4 36.87 -32.02 0.16
C MET A 4 35.93 -31.43 -0.92
N SER A 5 34.95 -30.53 -0.67
CA SER A 5 34.82 -29.43 0.29
C SER A 5 33.33 -28.94 0.30
N THR A 6 32.78 -27.97 1.06
CA THR A 6 33.29 -26.94 1.99
C THR A 6 32.20 -26.60 3.04
N SER A 7 32.53 -25.80 4.05
CA SER A 7 31.60 -25.08 4.94
C SER A 7 30.58 -24.18 4.21
N ILE A 8 29.43 -23.94 4.85
CA ILE A 8 28.70 -22.65 5.06
C ILE A 8 27.21 -22.97 5.32
N VAL A 9 26.83 -23.08 6.60
CA VAL A 9 25.43 -22.97 7.03
C VAL A 9 25.25 -21.52 7.50
N PHE A 10 25.14 -20.62 6.54
CA PHE A 10 24.93 -19.19 6.76
C PHE A 10 24.28 -18.59 5.51
N LEU A 11 22.96 -18.80 5.35
CA LEU A 11 22.07 -18.08 4.41
C LEU A 11 20.62 -18.57 4.55
N LEU A 12 19.97 -18.20 5.66
CA LEU A 12 18.51 -18.31 5.82
C LEU A 12 17.96 -17.05 6.52
N CYS A 13 18.41 -15.88 6.02
CA CYS A 13 17.98 -14.54 6.43
C CYS A 13 17.84 -13.60 5.21
N ILE A 14 17.27 -14.11 4.11
CA ILE A 14 16.86 -13.30 2.95
C ILE A 14 15.42 -13.69 2.59
N SER A 15 14.64 -12.69 2.15
CA SER A 15 13.22 -12.74 1.74
C SER A 15 12.13 -12.78 2.83
N VAL A 16 12.22 -11.88 3.82
CA VAL A 16 11.04 -11.12 4.29
C VAL A 16 11.38 -9.62 4.31
N PHE A 17 11.52 -9.02 3.13
CA PHE A 17 11.16 -7.62 2.96
C PHE A 17 9.65 -7.61 2.66
N PRO A 18 8.81 -6.92 3.46
CA PRO A 18 7.46 -6.57 3.03
C PRO A 18 7.54 -5.41 2.05
N GLY A 19 8.22 -5.64 0.91
CA GLY A 19 8.39 -4.68 -0.18
C GLY A 19 7.18 -4.64 -1.10
N PHE A 20 5.97 -4.63 -0.54
CA PHE A 20 4.77 -4.29 -1.28
C PHE A 20 4.71 -2.77 -1.36
N SER A 21 5.44 -2.19 -2.33
CA SER A 21 5.24 -0.80 -2.75
C SER A 21 3.82 -0.71 -3.30
N GLN A 22 2.91 -0.27 -2.43
CA GLN A 22 1.54 0.08 -2.76
C GLN A 22 1.47 1.59 -2.67
N GLY A 23 1.48 2.27 -3.82
CA GLY A 23 1.14 3.70 -3.85
C GLY A 23 -0.24 3.93 -3.26
N ARG A 24 -0.44 5.10 -2.67
CA ARG A 24 -1.71 5.51 -2.06
C ARG A 24 -1.60 6.89 -1.43
N VAL A 25 -2.76 7.38 -1.02
CA VAL A 25 -2.85 8.28 0.12
C VAL A 25 -2.15 7.64 1.31
N VAL A 26 -1.18 8.38 1.85
CA VAL A 26 -0.34 7.95 2.96
C VAL A 26 -1.19 7.97 4.23
N ARG A 27 -1.14 6.89 5.00
CA ARG A 27 -1.95 6.73 6.22
C ARG A 27 -1.35 7.56 7.36
N GLU A 28 -2.16 7.85 8.37
CA GLU A 28 -1.74 8.65 9.53
C GLU A 28 -0.62 7.99 10.35
N ASP A 29 -0.50 6.66 10.31
CA ASP A 29 0.54 5.89 11.02
C ASP A 29 1.91 5.90 10.32
N GLU A 30 2.00 6.45 9.11
CA GLU A 30 3.22 6.44 8.30
C GLU A 30 4.05 7.72 8.41
N THR A 31 5.36 7.55 8.37
CA THR A 31 6.32 8.66 8.45
C THR A 31 6.33 9.47 7.15
N GLY A 32 5.96 10.75 7.25
CA GLY A 32 6.04 11.70 6.14
C GLY A 32 5.14 11.33 4.96
N PHE A 33 5.76 11.02 3.82
CA PHE A 33 5.13 10.64 2.54
C PHE A 33 5.52 9.22 2.09
N ALA A 34 5.77 8.30 3.03
CA ALA A 34 6.16 6.91 2.75
C ALA A 34 7.36 6.80 1.77
N GLU A 35 7.22 6.09 0.65
CA GLU A 35 8.30 5.93 -0.35
C GLU A 35 8.71 7.26 -0.99
N CYS A 36 7.78 8.21 -1.10
CA CYS A 36 8.02 9.53 -1.67
C CYS A 36 8.77 10.48 -0.72
N ASN A 37 9.19 10.03 0.48
CA ASN A 37 10.10 10.80 1.33
C ASN A 37 11.44 11.15 0.63
N VAL A 38 11.84 10.39 -0.40
CA VAL A 38 13.05 10.66 -1.21
C VAL A 38 13.05 12.01 -1.94
N PHE A 39 11.90 12.67 -2.08
CA PHE A 39 11.75 13.99 -2.69
C PHE A 39 11.93 15.16 -1.71
N PHE A 40 12.32 14.90 -0.46
CA PHE A 40 12.59 15.92 0.55
C PHE A 40 14.04 15.86 1.06
N PRO A 41 14.67 17.02 1.38
CA PRO A 41 16.03 17.05 1.92
C PRO A 41 16.07 16.32 3.27
N GLY A 42 17.12 15.51 3.48
CA GLY A 42 17.20 14.59 4.62
C GLY A 42 16.05 13.58 4.76
N GLN A 43 15.20 13.41 3.73
CA GLN A 43 13.93 12.64 3.79
C GLN A 43 12.91 13.14 4.83
N VAL A 44 12.93 14.45 5.14
CA VAL A 44 11.98 15.07 6.08
C VAL A 44 11.09 16.09 5.38
N PRO A 45 9.76 15.89 5.30
CA PRO A 45 8.86 16.82 4.64
C PRO A 45 8.60 18.11 5.45
N PRO A 46 8.00 19.13 4.83
CA PRO A 46 7.54 20.34 5.49
C PRO A 46 6.63 20.11 6.70
N GLU A 47 6.73 21.00 7.68
CA GLU A 47 5.91 21.04 8.89
C GLU A 47 4.99 22.27 8.91
N GLY A 48 3.98 22.26 9.80
CA GLY A 48 2.98 23.32 9.97
C GLY A 48 1.63 23.05 9.27
N PHE A 49 1.59 22.18 8.26
CA PHE A 49 0.36 21.86 7.54
C PHE A 49 -0.46 20.76 8.23
N THR A 50 -1.25 21.09 9.24
CA THR A 50 -1.91 20.13 10.15
C THR A 50 -3.44 20.01 10.05
N GLU A 51 -4.08 20.73 9.13
CA GLU A 51 -5.55 20.68 8.97
C GLU A 51 -6.06 19.28 8.56
N PRO A 52 -7.24 18.85 9.05
CA PRO A 52 -7.77 17.50 8.82
C PRO A 52 -8.22 17.23 7.38
N PHE A 53 -8.29 18.26 6.53
CA PHE A 53 -8.56 18.16 5.10
C PHE A 53 -7.29 18.19 4.24
N HIS A 54 -6.10 18.18 4.86
CA HIS A 54 -4.83 17.99 4.17
C HIS A 54 -4.52 16.50 4.01
N VAL A 55 -4.41 16.06 2.76
CA VAL A 55 -4.14 14.67 2.40
C VAL A 55 -2.72 14.58 1.84
N LYS A 56 -1.94 13.63 2.35
CA LYS A 56 -0.58 13.33 1.86
C LYS A 56 -0.65 12.27 0.77
N ILE A 57 -0.15 12.61 -0.41
CA ILE A 57 -0.14 11.73 -1.58
C ILE A 57 1.31 11.39 -1.91
N CYS A 58 1.61 10.09 -2.03
CA CYS A 58 2.81 9.62 -2.71
C CYS A 58 2.41 9.24 -4.13
N GLN A 59 2.71 10.11 -5.10
CA GLN A 59 2.37 9.87 -6.51
C GLN A 59 3.22 8.71 -7.06
N GLN A 60 2.59 7.56 -7.28
CA GLN A 60 3.21 6.41 -7.95
C GLN A 60 2.61 6.21 -9.34
N TYR A 61 3.49 5.91 -10.30
CA TYR A 61 3.12 5.60 -11.68
C TYR A 61 4.08 4.55 -12.24
N ASN A 62 3.53 3.47 -12.81
CA ASN A 62 4.25 2.25 -13.16
C ASN A 62 4.98 1.62 -11.95
N LYS A 63 4.34 1.62 -10.77
CA LYS A 63 4.87 1.09 -9.48
C LYS A 63 6.10 1.81 -8.92
N GLU A 64 6.47 2.94 -9.50
CA GLU A 64 7.64 3.75 -9.11
C GLU A 64 7.17 5.10 -8.56
N PRO A 65 7.72 5.57 -7.41
CA PRO A 65 7.40 6.87 -6.85
C PRO A 65 7.96 8.00 -7.72
N ARG A 66 7.12 8.99 -8.03
CA ARG A 66 7.43 10.10 -8.93
C ARG A 66 7.56 11.42 -8.20
N PHE A 67 6.61 11.77 -7.33
CA PHE A 67 6.70 12.95 -6.48
C PHE A 67 5.81 12.78 -5.25
N ALA A 68 5.94 13.70 -4.29
CA ALA A 68 5.00 13.79 -3.16
C ALA A 68 4.14 15.04 -3.32
N THR A 69 2.89 15.00 -2.86
CA THR A 69 2.00 16.16 -2.89
C THR A 69 1.17 16.26 -1.62
N LEU A 70 1.17 17.42 -0.98
CA LEU A 70 0.18 17.74 0.04
C LEU A 70 -1.02 18.43 -0.61
N TYR A 71 -2.20 17.83 -0.48
CA TYR A 71 -3.41 18.23 -1.20
C TYR A 71 -4.52 18.66 -0.24
N SER A 72 -5.18 19.79 -0.49
CA SER A 72 -6.36 20.22 0.27
C SER A 72 -7.62 19.67 -0.39
N THR A 73 -8.33 18.74 0.26
CA THR A 73 -9.63 18.24 -0.26
C THR A 73 -10.75 19.27 -0.15
N LYS A 74 -10.60 20.25 0.77
CA LYS A 74 -11.49 21.40 0.95
C LYS A 74 -11.42 22.40 -0.20
N ASP A 75 -10.23 22.60 -0.76
CA ASP A 75 -9.95 23.58 -1.82
C ASP A 75 -9.70 22.92 -3.18
N LYS A 76 -9.54 21.60 -3.19
CA LYS A 76 -9.33 20.73 -4.36
C LYS A 76 -8.10 21.08 -5.19
N ILE A 77 -7.06 21.55 -4.51
CA ILE A 77 -5.77 21.87 -5.11
C ILE A 77 -4.61 21.36 -4.24
N PRO A 78 -3.44 21.08 -4.85
CA PRO A 78 -2.21 20.93 -4.10
C PRO A 78 -1.84 22.23 -3.37
N LEU A 79 -1.43 22.09 -2.12
CA LEU A 79 -0.75 23.16 -1.36
C LEU A 79 0.73 23.21 -1.73
N TYR A 80 1.35 22.03 -1.91
CA TYR A 80 2.65 21.87 -2.57
C TYR A 80 2.83 20.48 -3.19
N SER A 81 3.62 20.44 -4.26
CA SER A 81 4.22 19.25 -4.88
C SER A 81 5.74 19.28 -4.66
N ALA A 82 6.32 18.17 -4.21
CA ALA A 82 7.74 18.00 -3.89
C ALA A 82 8.40 17.00 -4.86
N PHE A 83 9.44 17.45 -5.57
CA PHE A 83 10.02 16.72 -6.69
C PHE A 83 11.52 17.03 -6.88
N LYS A 84 12.16 16.27 -7.78
CA LYS A 84 13.54 16.49 -8.25
C LYS A 84 13.58 16.52 -9.77
N PHE A 85 14.31 17.48 -10.35
CA PHE A 85 14.51 17.54 -11.81
C PHE A 85 15.16 16.27 -12.35
N THR A 86 14.55 15.62 -13.34
CA THR A 86 15.12 14.39 -13.92
C THR A 86 15.85 14.65 -15.24
N LYS A 87 15.22 15.26 -16.24
CA LYS A 87 15.84 15.72 -17.50
C LYS A 87 14.77 16.51 -18.29
N PRO A 88 15.12 17.55 -19.07
CA PRO A 88 14.08 18.31 -19.75
C PRO A 88 13.62 17.55 -21.00
N ALA A 89 12.31 17.63 -21.27
CA ALA A 89 11.67 17.00 -22.42
C ALA A 89 10.64 17.95 -23.06
N GLN A 90 10.30 17.67 -24.32
CA GLN A 90 9.16 18.33 -24.98
C GLN A 90 7.86 17.79 -24.38
N SER A 91 6.81 18.61 -24.36
CA SER A 91 5.49 18.18 -23.86
C SER A 91 4.95 17.01 -24.69
N GLU A 92 4.68 15.89 -24.03
CA GLU A 92 3.88 14.80 -24.58
C GLU A 92 2.36 15.10 -24.47
N GLU A 93 1.52 14.21 -24.98
CA GLU A 93 0.06 14.36 -25.03
C GLU A 93 -0.58 14.30 -23.63
N GLU A 94 -1.42 15.28 -23.30
CA GLU A 94 -2.03 15.44 -21.98
C GLU A 94 -3.13 14.40 -21.66
N ASN A 95 -2.73 13.21 -21.20
CA ASN A 95 -3.68 12.21 -20.70
C ASN A 95 -3.84 12.32 -19.17
N TRP A 96 -4.90 12.99 -18.74
CA TRP A 96 -5.09 13.40 -17.35
C TRP A 96 -5.39 12.24 -16.39
N LEU A 97 -4.65 12.23 -15.29
CA LEU A 97 -4.65 11.24 -14.22
C LEU A 97 -5.35 11.79 -12.96
N VAL A 98 -5.80 10.88 -12.10
CA VAL A 98 -6.43 11.16 -10.80
C VAL A 98 -5.98 10.11 -9.77
N GLU A 99 -6.25 10.38 -8.49
CA GLU A 99 -5.91 9.48 -7.36
C GLU A 99 -7.21 8.86 -6.80
N PRO A 100 -7.65 7.67 -7.24
CA PRO A 100 -8.92 7.04 -6.83
C PRO A 100 -9.15 7.02 -5.31
N GLN A 101 -8.09 6.72 -4.58
CA GLN A 101 -8.05 6.52 -3.14
C GLN A 101 -8.29 7.80 -2.31
N ILE A 102 -8.37 8.98 -2.95
CA ILE A 102 -8.79 10.24 -2.31
C ILE A 102 -10.33 10.31 -2.20
N ASP A 103 -11.05 9.81 -3.20
CA ASP A 103 -12.53 9.82 -3.23
C ASP A 103 -13.15 8.55 -2.63
N ASP A 104 -12.49 7.40 -2.84
CA ASP A 104 -12.91 6.09 -2.33
C ASP A 104 -11.75 5.36 -1.63
N PRO A 105 -11.56 5.55 -0.31
CA PRO A 105 -10.51 4.86 0.45
C PRO A 105 -10.67 3.33 0.57
N GLN A 106 -11.71 2.73 -0.01
CA GLN A 106 -11.94 1.28 0.00
C GLN A 106 -11.73 0.63 -1.38
N ASN A 107 -11.36 1.40 -2.40
CA ASN A 107 -11.12 0.88 -3.74
C ASN A 107 -9.76 0.17 -3.87
N ASP A 108 -9.65 -0.78 -4.81
CA ASP A 108 -8.45 -1.61 -5.01
C ASP A 108 -7.30 -0.92 -5.79
N LEU A 109 -7.47 0.32 -6.26
CA LEU A 109 -6.46 1.05 -7.03
C LEU A 109 -5.50 1.80 -6.10
N HIS A 110 -4.21 1.53 -6.32
CA HIS A 110 -3.08 1.93 -5.48
C HIS A 110 -2.04 2.74 -6.28
N GLU A 111 -2.43 3.30 -7.43
CA GLU A 111 -1.60 4.17 -8.27
C GLU A 111 -2.51 5.22 -8.91
N MET A 112 -1.92 6.29 -9.45
CA MET A 112 -2.69 7.22 -10.27
C MET A 112 -3.17 6.55 -11.56
N VAL A 113 -4.39 6.84 -11.98
CA VAL A 113 -5.04 6.23 -13.16
C VAL A 113 -5.71 7.29 -14.01
N HIS A 114 -5.96 6.99 -15.29
CA HIS A 114 -6.65 7.93 -16.17
C HIS A 114 -8.09 8.16 -15.69
N GLU A 115 -8.51 9.42 -15.62
CA GLU A 115 -9.86 9.79 -15.16
C GLU A 115 -10.96 9.05 -15.94
N ALA A 116 -10.74 8.87 -17.25
CA ALA A 116 -11.68 8.21 -18.16
C ALA A 116 -11.90 6.71 -17.86
N ASP A 117 -10.92 6.01 -17.29
CA ASP A 117 -10.97 4.55 -17.09
C ASP A 117 -11.75 4.14 -15.83
N ILE A 118 -11.98 5.07 -14.91
CA ILE A 118 -12.62 4.84 -13.61
C ILE A 118 -14.03 5.44 -13.46
N ILE A 119 -14.55 6.11 -14.50
CA ILE A 119 -15.88 6.73 -14.49
C ILE A 119 -16.94 5.66 -14.25
N GLY A 120 -17.61 5.72 -13.08
CA GLY A 120 -18.63 4.76 -12.66
C GLY A 120 -18.10 3.52 -11.93
N THR A 121 -16.78 3.36 -11.81
CA THR A 121 -16.13 2.29 -11.04
C THR A 121 -15.78 2.75 -9.62
N VAL A 122 -15.22 3.95 -9.48
CA VAL A 122 -14.82 4.54 -8.19
C VAL A 122 -16.00 5.26 -7.54
N ALA A 123 -16.30 4.95 -6.28
CA ALA A 123 -17.39 5.62 -5.57
C ALA A 123 -17.04 7.09 -5.30
N ASN A 124 -18.04 7.97 -5.36
CA ASN A 124 -17.90 9.40 -5.05
C ASN A 124 -16.81 10.15 -5.84
N LEU A 125 -16.40 9.66 -7.02
CA LEU A 125 -15.36 10.28 -7.85
C LEU A 125 -15.58 11.79 -8.03
N GLY A 126 -14.57 12.60 -7.66
CA GLY A 126 -14.64 14.06 -7.65
C GLY A 126 -15.33 14.67 -6.42
N ALA A 127 -15.53 13.92 -5.32
CA ALA A 127 -16.02 14.45 -4.06
C ALA A 127 -14.93 15.23 -3.31
N ASN A 128 -13.73 14.67 -3.22
CA ASN A 128 -12.59 15.17 -2.46
C ASN A 128 -11.46 15.71 -3.36
N GLN A 129 -11.37 15.27 -4.62
CA GLN A 129 -10.46 15.87 -5.62
C GLN A 129 -11.20 16.66 -6.71
N ALA A 130 -10.43 17.34 -7.57
CA ALA A 130 -10.92 18.00 -8.79
C ALA A 130 -10.97 17.01 -9.97
N LEU A 131 -11.92 17.20 -10.89
CA LEU A 131 -12.03 16.42 -12.14
C LEU A 131 -11.80 17.30 -13.38
N THR A 132 -11.48 16.72 -14.54
CA THR A 132 -11.35 17.46 -15.80
C THR A 132 -12.63 18.22 -16.12
N SER A 133 -13.78 17.63 -15.81
CA SER A 133 -15.10 18.26 -15.95
C SER A 133 -15.27 19.56 -15.15
N ASP A 134 -14.50 19.79 -14.08
CA ASP A 134 -14.53 21.04 -13.31
C ASP A 134 -13.83 22.19 -14.06
N TYR A 135 -12.78 21.89 -14.81
CA TYR A 135 -12.03 22.86 -15.62
C TYR A 135 -12.68 23.16 -16.98
N VAL A 136 -13.31 22.17 -17.62
CA VAL A 136 -13.91 22.33 -18.97
C VAL A 136 -14.90 23.49 -19.03
N GLY A 137 -14.63 24.46 -19.91
CA GLY A 137 -15.49 25.65 -20.10
C GLY A 137 -15.44 26.68 -18.97
N SER A 138 -14.47 26.59 -18.05
CA SER A 138 -14.29 27.56 -16.96
C SER A 138 -13.52 28.83 -17.36
N GLY A 139 -12.72 28.75 -18.43
CA GLY A 139 -11.73 29.78 -18.78
C GLY A 139 -10.37 29.64 -18.07
N TYR A 140 -10.22 28.64 -17.19
CA TYR A 140 -8.97 28.30 -16.52
C TYR A 140 -8.35 27.02 -17.10
N ASP A 141 -7.03 27.05 -17.26
CA ASP A 141 -6.21 25.90 -17.57
C ASP A 141 -5.81 25.14 -16.29
N ARG A 142 -5.40 23.88 -16.45
CA ARG A 142 -4.90 23.00 -15.38
C ARG A 142 -3.40 23.24 -15.19
N GLY A 143 -3.06 24.33 -14.51
CA GLY A 143 -1.69 24.73 -14.26
C GLY A 143 -0.97 23.75 -13.34
N LEU A 144 -0.02 22.98 -13.88
CA LEU A 144 0.80 22.06 -13.08
C LEU A 144 1.73 22.82 -12.13
N LEU A 145 1.78 22.40 -10.85
CA LEU A 145 2.77 22.90 -9.90
C LEU A 145 4.15 22.29 -10.13
N ASN A 146 4.23 20.97 -10.25
CA ASN A 146 5.41 20.30 -10.82
C ASN A 146 5.27 20.29 -12.36
N PRO A 147 6.03 21.11 -13.13
CA PRO A 147 5.86 21.23 -14.58
C PRO A 147 6.41 20.01 -15.34
N SER A 148 5.63 19.49 -16.28
CA SER A 148 5.98 18.30 -17.08
C SER A 148 7.33 18.44 -17.81
N LEU A 149 7.66 19.63 -18.30
CA LEU A 149 8.92 19.93 -19.00
C LEU A 149 10.21 19.66 -18.21
N LEU A 150 10.14 19.55 -16.87
CA LEU A 150 11.29 19.22 -16.01
C LEU A 150 11.62 17.72 -15.98
N HIS A 151 10.83 16.91 -16.68
CA HIS A 151 10.86 15.46 -16.64
C HIS A 151 10.78 14.82 -18.02
N GLU A 152 11.34 13.61 -18.16
CA GLU A 152 11.20 12.78 -19.36
C GLU A 152 10.37 11.51 -19.08
N LYS A 153 9.74 10.97 -20.15
CA LYS A 153 9.09 9.65 -20.18
C LYS A 153 7.93 9.51 -19.19
N ASP A 154 7.84 8.36 -18.51
CA ASP A 154 6.77 8.01 -17.58
C ASP A 154 6.66 8.96 -16.38
N PHE A 155 7.76 9.57 -15.93
CA PHE A 155 7.73 10.63 -14.92
C PHE A 155 6.98 11.87 -15.46
N GLN A 156 7.26 12.27 -16.70
CA GLN A 156 6.55 13.37 -17.35
C GLN A 156 5.04 13.10 -17.39
N MET A 157 4.63 11.90 -17.79
CA MET A 157 3.23 11.49 -17.81
C MET A 157 2.58 11.58 -16.43
N ALA A 158 3.28 11.15 -15.37
CA ALA A 158 2.78 11.23 -14.00
C ALA A 158 2.53 12.66 -13.50
N THR A 159 3.17 13.69 -14.10
CA THR A 159 2.89 15.08 -13.72
C THR A 159 1.49 15.56 -14.13
N TYR A 160 0.87 14.95 -15.15
CA TYR A 160 -0.48 15.26 -15.63
C TYR A 160 -1.59 14.66 -14.74
N THR A 161 -1.42 14.68 -13.42
CA THR A 161 -2.46 14.33 -12.45
C THR A 161 -3.17 15.58 -11.94
N LEU A 162 -4.48 15.52 -11.76
CA LEU A 162 -5.27 16.65 -11.25
C LEU A 162 -4.94 16.99 -9.79
N THR A 163 -4.29 16.09 -9.06
CA THR A 163 -3.76 16.39 -7.72
C THR A 163 -2.50 17.25 -7.76
N ASN A 164 -1.84 17.42 -8.92
CA ASN A 164 -0.71 18.32 -9.16
C ASN A 164 -1.12 19.64 -9.86
N ALA A 165 -2.43 19.86 -10.09
CA ALA A 165 -2.93 20.97 -10.89
C ALA A 165 -3.71 22.03 -10.08
N VAL A 166 -3.52 23.29 -10.44
CA VAL A 166 -4.27 24.47 -9.95
C VAL A 166 -4.95 25.21 -11.11
N PRO A 167 -6.10 25.88 -10.90
CA PRO A 167 -6.69 26.74 -11.92
C PRO A 167 -5.88 28.00 -12.18
N LEU A 168 -5.30 28.14 -13.36
CA LEU A 168 -4.58 29.35 -13.81
C LEU A 168 -5.22 29.92 -15.08
N SER A 169 -5.06 31.22 -15.33
CA SER A 169 -5.37 31.76 -16.66
C SER A 169 -4.42 31.13 -17.71
N PRO A 170 -4.83 31.00 -18.98
CA PRO A 170 -3.97 30.38 -20.00
C PRO A 170 -2.64 31.11 -20.26
N SER A 171 -2.60 32.42 -19.98
CA SER A 171 -1.39 33.24 -20.02
C SER A 171 -0.50 32.99 -18.81
N LEU A 172 -1.06 33.04 -17.59
CA LEU A 172 -0.34 32.77 -16.35
C LEU A 172 0.21 31.35 -16.27
N SER A 173 -0.53 30.33 -16.74
CA SER A 173 -0.03 28.95 -16.77
C SER A 173 1.23 28.83 -17.63
N LYS A 174 1.22 29.45 -18.82
CA LYS A 174 2.37 29.43 -19.73
C LYS A 174 3.56 30.18 -19.16
N SER A 175 3.34 31.36 -18.56
CA SER A 175 4.40 32.10 -17.87
C SER A 175 4.95 31.28 -16.71
N TRP A 176 4.11 30.76 -15.81
CA TRP A 176 4.55 29.92 -14.69
C TRP A 176 5.43 28.74 -15.13
N HIS A 177 4.99 27.94 -16.10
CA HIS A 177 5.75 26.80 -16.59
C HIS A 177 7.08 27.22 -17.24
N ARG A 178 7.08 28.27 -18.05
CA ARG A 178 8.27 28.83 -18.69
C ARG A 178 9.27 29.36 -17.67
N ASP A 179 8.82 30.19 -16.73
CA ASP A 179 9.67 30.86 -15.74
C ASP A 179 10.33 29.82 -14.83
N ILE A 180 9.55 28.87 -14.30
CA ILE A 180 10.07 27.78 -13.47
C ILE A 180 11.00 26.86 -14.26
N GLY A 181 10.70 26.57 -15.53
CA GLY A 181 11.58 25.84 -16.43
C GLY A 181 12.95 26.49 -16.57
N LYS A 182 12.97 27.76 -17.02
CA LYS A 182 14.20 28.55 -17.18
C LYS A 182 14.98 28.65 -15.86
N VAL A 183 14.31 28.99 -14.76
CA VAL A 183 14.94 29.12 -13.43
C VAL A 183 15.58 27.81 -12.98
N VAL A 184 14.86 26.68 -13.05
CA VAL A 184 15.41 25.37 -12.64
C VAL A 184 16.63 25.00 -13.48
N GLU A 185 16.52 25.10 -14.81
CA GLU A 185 17.57 24.69 -15.76
C GLU A 185 18.80 25.60 -15.75
N GLN A 186 18.61 26.92 -15.69
CA GLN A 186 19.67 27.91 -15.93
C GLN A 186 20.22 28.53 -14.64
N ALA A 187 19.41 28.63 -13.58
CA ALA A 187 19.84 29.18 -12.29
C ALA A 187 20.08 28.09 -11.22
N LEU A 188 19.11 27.21 -10.96
CA LEU A 188 19.18 26.33 -9.79
C LEU A 188 20.15 25.15 -9.98
N ILE A 189 20.09 24.46 -11.13
CA ILE A 189 20.92 23.28 -11.39
C ILE A 189 22.41 23.61 -11.51
N PRO A 190 22.85 24.64 -12.28
CA PRO A 190 24.28 24.95 -12.42
C PRO A 190 24.96 25.33 -11.10
N HIS A 191 24.19 25.89 -10.16
CA HIS A 191 24.69 26.34 -8.85
C HIS A 191 24.53 25.30 -7.73
N CYS A 192 23.92 24.13 -7.99
CA CYS A 192 23.88 23.03 -7.03
C CYS A 192 24.93 21.96 -7.38
N SER A 193 25.93 21.79 -6.50
CA SER A 193 27.13 20.97 -6.75
C SER A 193 26.84 19.49 -7.10
N LYS A 194 25.65 18.98 -6.76
CA LYS A 194 25.11 17.71 -7.26
C LYS A 194 23.63 17.88 -7.54
N LYS A 195 23.21 17.63 -8.78
CA LYS A 195 21.80 17.69 -9.20
C LYS A 195 20.87 16.83 -8.33
N ASP A 196 21.29 15.64 -7.91
CA ASP A 196 20.46 14.75 -7.08
C ASP A 196 20.23 15.28 -5.65
N HIS A 197 20.97 16.32 -5.25
CA HIS A 197 20.82 17.05 -3.99
C HIS A 197 19.99 18.33 -4.14
N LEU A 198 19.48 18.65 -5.34
CA LEU A 198 18.51 19.74 -5.56
C LEU A 198 17.10 19.21 -5.32
N TYR A 199 16.44 19.76 -4.30
CA TYR A 199 15.06 19.47 -3.91
C TYR A 199 14.19 20.69 -4.23
N LEU A 200 13.02 20.45 -4.82
CA LEU A 200 12.09 21.48 -5.27
C LEU A 200 10.72 21.26 -4.63
N LEU A 201 10.15 22.31 -4.06
CA LEU A 201 8.78 22.38 -3.58
C LEU A 201 8.06 23.48 -4.39
N ALA A 202 7.12 23.12 -5.25
CA ALA A 202 6.26 24.09 -5.92
C ALA A 202 4.88 24.07 -5.27
N GLY A 203 4.31 25.24 -4.97
CA GLY A 203 3.10 25.35 -4.18
C GLY A 203 2.17 26.48 -4.58
N ALA A 204 0.98 26.47 -3.97
CA ALA A 204 -0.08 27.43 -4.22
C ALA A 204 -0.75 27.85 -2.91
N ILE A 205 -1.05 29.14 -2.78
CA ILE A 205 -1.84 29.68 -1.67
C ILE A 205 -3.31 29.72 -2.15
N PRO A 206 -4.25 28.95 -1.56
CA PRO A 206 -5.65 28.94 -1.96
C PRO A 206 -6.32 30.30 -1.68
N SER A 207 -7.19 30.75 -2.58
CA SER A 207 -8.04 31.93 -2.35
C SER A 207 -9.51 31.55 -2.13
N SER A 208 -10.33 32.56 -1.81
CA SER A 208 -11.79 32.42 -1.71
C SER A 208 -12.48 32.27 -3.08
N VAL A 209 -11.81 32.58 -4.19
CA VAL A 209 -12.35 32.44 -5.55
C VAL A 209 -12.34 30.97 -5.94
N ARG A 210 -13.45 30.44 -6.50
CA ARG A 210 -13.57 29.02 -6.87
C ARG A 210 -14.14 28.80 -8.26
N VAL A 211 -13.43 28.03 -9.08
CA VAL A 211 -13.92 27.51 -10.36
C VAL A 211 -15.13 26.61 -10.11
N LYS A 212 -16.26 26.98 -10.73
CA LYS A 212 -17.58 26.31 -10.58
C LYS A 212 -18.00 26.08 -9.11
N GLY A 213 -17.53 26.93 -8.19
CA GLY A 213 -17.76 26.77 -6.75
C GLY A 213 -17.04 25.59 -6.07
N LYS A 214 -16.20 24.84 -6.80
CA LYS A 214 -15.55 23.61 -6.34
C LYS A 214 -14.05 23.77 -6.08
N VAL A 215 -13.29 24.23 -7.08
CA VAL A 215 -11.81 24.22 -7.06
C VAL A 215 -11.30 25.62 -6.80
N SER A 216 -10.46 25.82 -5.77
CA SER A 216 -9.90 27.13 -5.44
C SER A 216 -8.95 27.62 -6.54
N VAL A 217 -9.15 28.87 -6.96
CA VAL A 217 -8.16 29.62 -7.75
C VAL A 217 -7.11 30.13 -6.76
N PRO A 218 -5.80 29.91 -7.00
CA PRO A 218 -4.76 30.40 -6.10
C PRO A 218 -4.70 31.94 -6.08
N GLU A 219 -4.24 32.50 -4.97
CA GLU A 219 -3.88 33.92 -4.84
C GLU A 219 -2.44 34.18 -5.28
N SER A 220 -1.55 33.22 -5.00
CA SER A 220 -0.13 33.25 -5.39
C SER A 220 0.41 31.85 -5.56
N LEU A 221 1.39 31.72 -6.47
CA LEU A 221 2.19 30.53 -6.68
C LEU A 221 3.57 30.75 -6.08
N TRP A 222 4.24 29.68 -5.67
CA TRP A 222 5.58 29.76 -5.10
C TRP A 222 6.45 28.55 -5.43
N LEU A 223 7.76 28.76 -5.47
CA LEU A 223 8.77 27.71 -5.55
C LEU A 223 9.75 27.90 -4.39
N ALA A 224 9.98 26.86 -3.60
CA ALA A 224 11.11 26.77 -2.68
C ALA A 224 12.11 25.75 -3.23
N ALA A 225 13.39 26.14 -3.30
CA ALA A 225 14.49 25.30 -3.75
C ALA A 225 15.52 25.11 -2.63
N CYS A 226 16.06 23.90 -2.54
CA CYS A 226 17.08 23.52 -1.55
C CYS A 226 18.18 22.69 -2.23
N CYS A 227 19.42 23.15 -2.15
CA CYS A 227 20.59 22.33 -2.48
C CYS A 227 21.19 21.75 -1.20
N ASP A 228 20.85 20.49 -0.86
CA ASP A 228 21.27 19.83 0.39
C ASP A 228 22.71 19.29 0.28
N ALA A 229 23.67 20.21 0.32
CA ALA A 229 25.11 19.93 0.25
C ALA A 229 25.86 20.56 1.44
N PRO A 230 27.13 20.19 1.69
CA PRO A 230 27.95 20.81 2.74
C PRO A 230 28.12 22.33 2.58
N GLU A 231 28.05 22.82 1.33
CA GLU A 231 27.97 24.24 0.97
C GLU A 231 26.60 24.54 0.34
N GLY A 232 25.55 24.09 1.02
CA GLY A 232 24.17 24.18 0.58
C GLY A 232 23.62 25.60 0.60
N TRP A 233 22.51 25.79 -0.10
CA TRP A 233 21.77 27.05 -0.16
C TRP A 233 20.29 26.76 -0.34
N SER A 234 19.45 27.76 -0.04
CA SER A 234 18.02 27.70 -0.32
C SER A 234 17.52 29.02 -0.90
N LEU A 235 16.42 28.95 -1.63
CA LEU A 235 15.78 30.10 -2.28
C LEU A 235 14.26 29.92 -2.24
N GLY A 236 13.52 31.01 -2.02
CA GLY A 236 12.09 31.10 -2.29
C GLY A 236 11.84 32.02 -3.48
N LEU A 237 10.83 31.71 -4.29
CA LEU A 237 10.30 32.54 -5.37
C LEU A 237 8.79 32.60 -5.25
N VAL A 238 8.18 33.77 -5.50
CA VAL A 238 6.72 33.97 -5.45
C VAL A 238 6.24 34.68 -6.71
N LYS A 239 5.18 34.14 -7.33
CA LYS A 239 4.49 34.70 -8.49
C LYS A 239 3.06 35.07 -8.09
N ASN A 240 2.71 36.35 -8.22
CA ASN A 240 1.34 36.82 -7.96
C ASN A 240 0.44 36.47 -9.15
N VAL A 241 -0.75 35.93 -8.87
CA VAL A 241 -1.70 35.51 -9.92
C VAL A 241 -2.26 36.70 -10.72
N ASN A 242 -2.19 37.92 -10.17
CA ASN A 242 -2.64 39.15 -10.82
C ASN A 242 -1.54 39.89 -11.61
N ASP A 243 -0.27 39.47 -11.51
CA ASP A 243 0.85 40.05 -12.26
C ASP A 243 1.67 38.93 -12.91
N GLU A 244 1.37 38.67 -14.18
CA GLU A 244 2.01 37.63 -14.99
C GLU A 244 3.52 37.84 -15.16
N ASN A 245 4.03 39.06 -15.00
CA ASN A 245 5.47 39.35 -15.07
C ASN A 245 6.17 39.31 -13.70
N SER A 246 5.41 39.17 -12.61
CA SER A 246 6.00 39.03 -11.27
C SER A 246 6.69 37.67 -11.12
N LEU A 247 7.93 37.71 -10.61
CA LEU A 247 8.54 36.62 -9.88
C LEU A 247 9.47 37.27 -8.85
N ALA A 248 9.01 37.40 -7.62
CA ALA A 248 9.79 37.99 -6.54
C ALA A 248 10.66 36.92 -5.89
N ASP A 249 11.95 37.20 -5.73
CA ASP A 249 12.84 36.38 -4.92
C ASP A 249 12.69 36.68 -3.42
N LEU A 250 12.81 35.63 -2.62
CA LEU A 250 12.69 35.67 -1.16
C LEU A 250 13.69 34.71 -0.52
N THR A 251 14.05 34.95 0.74
CA THR A 251 14.56 33.85 1.56
C THR A 251 13.45 32.85 1.86
N VAL A 252 13.79 31.58 2.07
CA VAL A 252 12.81 30.57 2.51
C VAL A 252 12.11 31.00 3.80
N GLY A 253 12.80 31.70 4.70
CA GLY A 253 12.23 32.25 5.93
C GLY A 253 11.28 33.44 5.76
N GLU A 254 11.26 34.10 4.59
CA GLU A 254 10.26 35.10 4.21
C GLU A 254 9.07 34.45 3.51
N LEU A 255 9.32 33.47 2.64
CA LEU A 255 8.28 32.65 2.03
C LEU A 255 7.45 31.92 3.09
N GLU A 256 8.09 31.28 4.08
CA GLU A 256 7.42 30.63 5.22
C GLU A 256 6.44 31.58 5.95
N LYS A 257 6.76 32.87 6.08
CA LYS A 257 5.89 33.86 6.72
C LYS A 257 4.68 34.25 5.86
N GLN A 258 4.73 34.03 4.54
CA GLN A 258 3.63 34.32 3.62
C GLN A 258 2.64 33.16 3.47
N LEU A 259 3.07 31.92 3.72
CA LEU A 259 2.23 30.73 3.52
C LEU A 259 1.15 30.61 4.61
N LEU A 260 1.57 30.31 5.83
CA LEU A 260 0.73 30.17 7.03
C LEU A 260 1.61 30.44 8.26
N ALA A 261 0.99 30.72 9.41
CA ALA A 261 1.72 30.74 10.67
C ALA A 261 2.35 29.37 10.94
N GLU A 262 3.60 29.36 11.42
CA GLU A 262 4.32 28.16 11.90
C GLU A 262 4.68 27.10 10.82
N VAL A 263 4.71 27.48 9.54
CA VAL A 263 5.24 26.59 8.47
C VAL A 263 6.77 26.57 8.46
N HIS A 264 7.32 25.36 8.28
CA HIS A 264 8.76 25.13 8.04
C HIS A 264 8.94 24.27 6.80
N LEU A 265 9.54 24.84 5.74
CA LEU A 265 9.64 24.18 4.43
C LEU A 265 10.85 23.24 4.33
N PHE A 266 11.98 23.61 4.93
CA PHE A 266 13.22 22.82 4.89
C PHE A 266 13.87 22.70 6.27
N LYS A 267 14.55 21.57 6.49
CA LYS A 267 15.40 21.31 7.65
C LYS A 267 16.86 21.11 7.24
N GLY A 268 17.75 20.98 8.23
CA GLY A 268 19.15 20.64 7.99
C GLY A 268 19.92 21.76 7.30
N ASN A 269 20.66 21.43 6.24
CA ASN A 269 21.58 22.36 5.57
C ASN A 269 20.86 23.49 4.81
N CYS A 270 19.60 23.27 4.41
CA CYS A 270 18.73 24.27 3.82
C CYS A 270 17.89 25.05 4.85
N GLY A 271 18.06 24.77 6.16
CA GLY A 271 17.50 25.57 7.23
C GLY A 271 18.20 26.93 7.37
N LYS A 272 17.72 27.76 8.30
CA LYS A 272 18.12 29.18 8.43
C LYS A 272 19.59 29.41 8.83
N ASP A 273 20.26 28.41 9.40
CA ASP A 273 21.53 28.61 10.12
C ASP A 273 22.79 28.13 9.37
N LYS A 274 22.68 27.58 8.15
CA LYS A 274 23.77 26.84 7.48
C LYS A 274 23.99 27.14 5.98
N GLN A 275 23.47 28.27 5.48
CA GLN A 275 23.45 28.54 4.03
C GLN A 275 24.70 29.28 3.55
N ASN A 276 25.23 28.89 2.40
CA ASN A 276 26.29 29.63 1.71
C ASN A 276 25.68 30.86 1.01
N GLN A 277 25.93 32.04 1.59
CA GLN A 277 25.39 33.32 1.12
C GLN A 277 25.90 33.71 -0.27
N GLU A 278 27.19 33.48 -0.58
CA GLU A 278 27.79 33.80 -1.89
C GLU A 278 27.15 32.99 -3.02
N LYS A 279 26.92 31.68 -2.81
CA LYS A 279 26.19 30.84 -3.77
C LYS A 279 24.73 31.27 -3.93
N ARG A 280 24.06 31.67 -2.84
CA ARG A 280 22.69 32.17 -2.90
C ARG A 280 22.61 33.46 -3.72
N GLU A 281 23.55 34.38 -3.53
CA GLU A 281 23.64 35.62 -4.32
C GLU A 281 23.94 35.34 -5.81
N ALA A 282 24.79 34.36 -6.13
CA ALA A 282 25.01 33.94 -7.51
C ALA A 282 23.74 33.36 -8.17
N VAL A 283 22.97 32.54 -7.45
CA VAL A 283 21.66 32.04 -7.92
C VAL A 283 20.68 33.19 -8.16
N LEU A 284 20.60 34.15 -7.23
CA LEU A 284 19.73 35.33 -7.36
C LEU A 284 20.10 36.20 -8.56
N GLN A 285 21.40 36.39 -8.82
CA GLN A 285 21.89 37.07 -10.02
C GLN A 285 21.50 36.32 -11.31
N ALA A 286 21.62 34.99 -11.34
CA ALA A 286 21.19 34.19 -12.48
C ALA A 286 19.67 34.28 -12.73
N VAL A 287 18.84 34.22 -11.68
CA VAL A 287 17.39 34.47 -11.80
C VAL A 287 17.12 35.87 -12.34
N SER A 288 17.80 36.90 -11.82
CA SER A 288 17.63 38.28 -12.26
C SER A 288 18.00 38.50 -13.73
N GLN A 289 19.01 37.79 -14.24
CA GLN A 289 19.40 37.80 -15.66
C GLN A 289 18.31 37.20 -16.55
N ILE A 290 17.77 36.03 -16.18
CA ILE A 290 16.67 35.36 -16.90
C ILE A 290 15.46 36.30 -17.07
N HIS A 291 15.10 37.02 -16.01
CA HIS A 291 14.02 38.00 -16.05
C HIS A 291 14.33 39.23 -16.93
N SER A 292 15.59 39.65 -16.96
CA SER A 292 16.02 40.83 -17.72
C SER A 292 16.03 40.56 -19.23
N GLU A 293 16.54 39.40 -19.65
CA GLU A 293 16.55 38.98 -21.06
C GLU A 293 15.13 38.87 -21.63
N GLU A 294 14.19 38.38 -20.83
CA GLU A 294 12.80 38.17 -21.24
C GLU A 294 12.00 39.47 -21.38
N GLN A 295 12.29 40.51 -20.59
CA GLN A 295 11.72 41.84 -20.82
C GLN A 295 12.18 42.44 -22.16
N VAL A 296 13.39 42.13 -22.62
CA VAL A 296 13.91 42.59 -23.92
C VAL A 296 13.21 41.84 -25.07
N GLU A 297 13.13 40.50 -25.04
CA GLU A 297 12.41 39.71 -26.06
C GLU A 297 10.93 40.11 -26.18
N THR A 298 10.29 40.49 -25.07
CA THR A 298 8.89 40.95 -25.07
C THR A 298 8.74 42.36 -25.66
N THR A 299 9.77 43.20 -25.55
CA THR A 299 9.74 44.60 -26.05
C THR A 299 10.00 44.67 -27.55
N ASP A 300 10.93 43.88 -28.10
CA ASP A 300 11.23 43.84 -29.55
C ASP A 300 10.01 43.40 -30.40
N ASN A 301 9.10 42.62 -29.83
CA ASN A 301 7.84 42.24 -30.50
C ASN A 301 6.79 43.37 -30.58
N GLN A 302 7.04 44.53 -29.96
CA GLN A 302 6.11 45.66 -29.90
C GLN A 302 6.49 46.83 -30.84
N GLU A 303 7.73 46.88 -31.37
CA GLU A 303 8.21 47.94 -32.28
C GLU A 303 8.01 47.65 -33.79
N THR A 304 6.75 47.50 -34.24
CA THR A 304 6.42 47.62 -35.68
C THR A 304 5.16 48.44 -35.97
N LYS A 305 5.08 49.63 -35.38
CA LYS A 305 4.03 50.62 -35.71
C LYS A 305 4.55 52.06 -35.82
N ASP A 306 5.41 52.30 -36.81
CA ASP A 306 5.39 53.61 -37.48
C ASP A 306 5.42 53.51 -39.02
N SER A 307 4.47 54.20 -39.63
CA SER A 307 4.32 54.52 -41.07
C SER A 307 2.95 55.20 -41.30
N GLY A 308 2.63 56.14 -40.40
CA GLY A 308 1.32 56.79 -40.29
C GLY A 308 1.00 57.83 -41.37
N TRP A 309 0.98 57.48 -42.66
CA TRP A 309 0.28 58.29 -43.67
C TRP A 309 -0.23 57.48 -44.87
N VAL A 310 0.63 56.67 -45.50
CA VAL A 310 0.35 56.05 -46.82
C VAL A 310 -0.83 55.06 -46.80
N ARG A 311 -1.10 54.43 -45.65
CA ARG A 311 -2.15 53.40 -45.50
C ARG A 311 -3.59 53.95 -45.50
N LYS A 312 -3.78 55.26 -45.27
CA LYS A 312 -5.11 55.87 -45.09
C LYS A 312 -5.97 55.90 -46.37
N VAL A 313 -5.36 55.80 -47.55
CA VAL A 313 -6.05 55.86 -48.85
C VAL A 313 -6.32 54.45 -49.42
N ALA A 314 -5.43 53.48 -49.18
CA ALA A 314 -5.60 52.11 -49.67
C ALA A 314 -6.53 51.23 -48.81
N GLY A 315 -6.66 51.52 -47.50
CA GLY A 315 -7.44 50.69 -46.58
C GLY A 315 -8.95 50.70 -46.79
N ILE A 316 -9.50 51.80 -47.31
CA ILE A 316 -10.97 52.01 -47.39
C ILE A 316 -11.64 51.01 -48.35
N VAL A 317 -10.93 50.54 -49.38
CA VAL A 317 -11.47 49.60 -50.38
C VAL A 317 -11.13 48.14 -50.06
N ALA A 318 -9.96 47.85 -49.48
CA ALA A 318 -9.49 46.47 -49.29
C ALA A 318 -9.98 45.79 -48.00
N THR A 319 -10.22 46.54 -46.92
CA THR A 319 -10.56 45.96 -45.61
C THR A 319 -11.84 45.10 -45.57
N PRO A 320 -12.97 45.45 -46.21
CA PRO A 320 -14.16 44.57 -46.17
C PRO A 320 -13.93 43.24 -46.90
N PHE A 321 -13.18 43.23 -48.00
CA PHE A 321 -12.89 42.01 -48.77
C PHE A 321 -11.92 41.08 -48.03
N ILE A 322 -10.90 41.63 -47.36
CA ILE A 322 -9.99 40.82 -46.53
C ILE A 322 -10.73 40.21 -45.34
N LYS A 323 -11.58 40.97 -44.65
CA LYS A 323 -12.44 40.44 -43.56
C LYS A 323 -13.40 39.35 -44.03
N LEU A 324 -13.98 39.49 -45.23
CA LEU A 324 -14.84 38.47 -45.81
C LEU A 324 -14.07 37.20 -46.21
N LEU A 325 -12.86 37.35 -46.77
CA LEU A 325 -11.98 36.24 -47.11
C LEU A 325 -11.49 35.49 -45.86
N GLU A 326 -11.13 36.22 -44.81
CA GLU A 326 -10.74 35.67 -43.50
C GLU A 326 -11.89 34.87 -42.87
N LEU A 327 -13.12 35.40 -42.92
CA LEU A 327 -14.32 34.68 -42.48
C LEU A 327 -14.57 33.40 -43.29
N LEU A 328 -14.42 33.46 -44.62
CA LEU A 328 -14.59 32.30 -45.50
C LEU A 328 -13.52 31.22 -45.26
N ILE A 329 -12.27 31.61 -45.04
CA ILE A 329 -11.18 30.70 -44.67
C ILE A 329 -11.46 30.07 -43.30
N TYR A 330 -11.90 30.86 -42.31
CA TYR A 330 -12.25 30.34 -40.98
C TYR A 330 -13.39 29.32 -41.05
N VAL A 331 -14.48 29.63 -41.76
CA VAL A 331 -15.61 28.69 -41.97
C VAL A 331 -15.17 27.44 -42.72
N PHE A 332 -14.29 27.57 -43.72
CA PHE A 332 -13.76 26.42 -44.46
C PHE A 332 -12.87 25.52 -43.58
N VAL A 333 -11.98 26.10 -42.78
CA VAL A 333 -11.13 25.36 -41.83
C VAL A 333 -11.99 24.63 -40.80
N GLU A 334 -13.04 25.26 -40.28
CA GLU A 334 -13.92 24.62 -39.30
C GLU A 334 -14.76 23.50 -39.94
N LEU A 335 -15.26 23.68 -41.17
CA LEU A 335 -15.89 22.61 -41.96
C LEU A 335 -14.94 21.42 -42.17
N VAL A 336 -13.68 21.67 -42.51
CA VAL A 336 -12.67 20.62 -42.68
C VAL A 336 -12.43 19.87 -41.36
N LYS A 337 -12.32 20.57 -40.22
CA LYS A 337 -12.25 19.92 -38.90
C LYS A 337 -13.48 19.05 -38.61
N TYR A 338 -14.69 19.54 -38.87
CA TYR A 338 -15.92 18.76 -38.68
C TYR A 338 -15.96 17.51 -39.58
N VAL A 339 -15.48 17.61 -40.82
CA VAL A 339 -15.37 16.45 -41.72
C VAL A 339 -14.35 15.42 -41.20
N PHE A 340 -13.17 15.86 -40.73
CA PHE A 340 -12.19 14.96 -40.11
C PHE A 340 -12.70 14.33 -38.81
N TYR A 341 -13.39 15.11 -37.97
CA TYR A 341 -14.00 14.61 -36.72
C TYR A 341 -15.11 13.59 -37.00
N PHE A 342 -15.94 13.83 -38.03
CA PHE A 342 -16.96 12.87 -38.47
C PHE A 342 -16.34 11.59 -39.04
N LEU A 343 -15.30 11.71 -39.88
CA LEU A 343 -14.53 10.56 -40.38
C LEU A 343 -13.91 9.75 -39.24
N TRP A 344 -13.27 10.41 -38.28
CA TRP A 344 -12.75 9.77 -37.07
C TRP A 344 -13.87 9.03 -36.31
N LEU A 345 -15.02 9.68 -36.10
CA LEU A 345 -16.15 9.09 -35.37
C LEU A 345 -16.70 7.84 -36.09
N VAL A 346 -16.80 7.87 -37.42
CA VAL A 346 -17.20 6.72 -38.23
C VAL A 346 -16.16 5.60 -38.12
N VAL A 347 -14.86 5.89 -38.27
CA VAL A 347 -13.79 4.91 -38.13
C VAL A 347 -13.79 4.29 -36.72
N LYS A 348 -13.85 5.11 -35.66
CA LYS A 348 -13.94 4.64 -34.27
C LYS A 348 -15.14 3.72 -34.04
N ARG A 349 -16.30 4.06 -34.60
CA ARG A 349 -17.52 3.25 -34.45
C ARG A 349 -17.44 1.93 -35.23
N VAL A 350 -16.93 1.95 -36.46
CA VAL A 350 -16.75 0.74 -37.27
C VAL A 350 -15.70 -0.18 -36.65
N CYS A 351 -14.51 0.33 -36.32
CA CYS A 351 -13.46 -0.44 -35.66
C CYS A 351 -13.93 -1.00 -34.31
N GLY A 352 -14.65 -0.22 -33.49
CA GLY A 352 -15.27 -0.71 -32.26
C GLY A 352 -16.17 -1.91 -32.51
N THR A 353 -17.17 -1.78 -33.39
CA THR A 353 -18.10 -2.89 -33.69
C THR A 353 -17.42 -4.15 -34.25
N ILE A 354 -16.31 -4.00 -35.00
CA ILE A 354 -15.54 -5.15 -35.51
C ILE A 354 -14.73 -5.81 -34.38
N LEU A 355 -14.10 -5.01 -33.51
CA LEU A 355 -13.32 -5.51 -32.37
C LEU A 355 -14.22 -6.19 -31.34
N ASP A 356 -15.37 -5.60 -31.00
CA ASP A 356 -16.38 -6.18 -30.10
C ASP A 356 -16.92 -7.51 -30.66
N GLY A 357 -17.18 -7.55 -31.97
CA GLY A 357 -17.56 -8.77 -32.68
C GLY A 357 -16.51 -9.88 -32.56
N LEU A 358 -15.25 -9.56 -32.87
CA LEU A 358 -14.12 -10.50 -32.75
C LEU A 358 -13.89 -10.95 -31.29
N TYR A 359 -14.02 -10.04 -30.32
CA TYR A 359 -13.89 -10.34 -28.90
C TYR A 359 -15.00 -11.29 -28.41
N SER A 360 -16.25 -11.11 -28.87
CA SER A 360 -17.37 -12.00 -28.55
C SER A 360 -17.20 -13.42 -29.13
N LEU A 361 -16.65 -13.52 -30.35
CA LEU A 361 -16.31 -14.81 -30.97
C LEU A 361 -15.16 -15.50 -30.24
N TRP A 362 -14.13 -14.74 -29.85
CA TRP A 362 -12.99 -15.27 -29.11
C TRP A 362 -13.36 -15.75 -27.71
N SER A 363 -14.17 -14.98 -26.96
CA SER A 363 -14.63 -15.38 -25.63
C SER A 363 -15.60 -16.56 -25.66
N GLY A 364 -16.42 -16.68 -26.71
CA GLY A 364 -17.20 -17.88 -27.00
C GLY A 364 -16.33 -19.12 -27.23
N LEU A 365 -15.28 -19.01 -28.06
CA LEU A 365 -14.32 -20.09 -28.33
C LEU A 365 -13.57 -20.52 -27.05
N VAL A 366 -13.09 -19.57 -26.24
CA VAL A 366 -12.42 -19.84 -24.97
C VAL A 366 -13.37 -20.52 -23.97
N SER A 367 -14.64 -20.11 -23.93
CA SER A 367 -15.65 -20.74 -23.06
C SER A 367 -15.93 -22.19 -23.46
N TYR A 368 -16.00 -22.47 -24.76
CA TYR A 368 -16.17 -23.83 -25.29
C TYR A 368 -14.96 -24.72 -24.99
N LEU A 369 -13.73 -24.22 -25.20
CA LEU A 369 -12.50 -24.92 -24.85
C LEU A 369 -12.39 -25.19 -23.34
N LYS A 370 -12.80 -24.24 -22.49
CA LYS A 370 -12.85 -24.40 -21.03
C LYS A 370 -13.84 -25.50 -20.61
N ALA A 371 -15.01 -25.58 -21.24
CA ALA A 371 -15.99 -26.63 -20.98
C ALA A 371 -15.44 -28.02 -21.34
N ILE A 372 -14.83 -28.16 -22.53
CA ILE A 372 -14.17 -29.40 -22.96
C ILE A 372 -13.06 -29.80 -21.97
N SER A 373 -12.20 -28.85 -21.59
CA SER A 373 -11.09 -29.09 -20.65
C SER A 373 -11.58 -29.59 -19.28
N MET A 374 -12.66 -29.00 -18.72
CA MET A 374 -13.22 -29.49 -17.45
C MET A 374 -13.72 -30.93 -17.54
N VAL A 375 -14.41 -31.33 -18.61
CA VAL A 375 -14.89 -32.71 -18.80
C VAL A 375 -13.72 -33.69 -18.98
N LEU A 376 -12.68 -33.30 -19.73
CA LEU A 376 -11.47 -34.11 -19.91
C LEU A 376 -10.66 -34.30 -18.63
N ILE A 377 -10.74 -33.36 -17.67
CA ILE A 377 -10.07 -33.46 -16.36
C ILE A 377 -10.94 -34.22 -15.34
N SER A 378 -12.27 -34.07 -15.37
CA SER A 378 -13.16 -34.73 -14.40
C SER A 378 -13.18 -36.25 -14.57
N ILE A 379 -13.19 -36.76 -15.81
CA ILE A 379 -13.22 -38.21 -16.10
C ILE A 379 -12.05 -38.97 -15.43
N PRO A 380 -10.76 -38.63 -15.65
CA PRO A 380 -9.66 -39.33 -14.99
C PRO A 380 -9.61 -39.08 -13.48
N TYR A 381 -10.08 -37.92 -12.99
CA TYR A 381 -10.17 -37.63 -11.56
C TYR A 381 -11.17 -38.58 -10.86
N ASP A 382 -12.38 -38.74 -11.41
CA ASP A 382 -13.41 -39.61 -10.84
C ASP A 382 -13.00 -41.09 -10.93
N VAL A 383 -12.37 -41.52 -12.03
CA VAL A 383 -11.79 -42.87 -12.16
C VAL A 383 -10.69 -43.09 -11.11
N GLY A 384 -9.79 -42.13 -10.91
CA GLY A 384 -8.75 -42.19 -9.87
C GLY A 384 -9.34 -42.30 -8.47
N ARG A 385 -10.39 -41.52 -8.17
CA ARG A 385 -11.12 -41.57 -6.89
C ARG A 385 -11.74 -42.94 -6.64
N VAL A 386 -12.34 -43.57 -7.66
CA VAL A 386 -12.89 -44.93 -7.54
C VAL A 386 -11.77 -45.95 -7.27
N ILE A 387 -10.64 -45.87 -7.97
CA ILE A 387 -9.48 -46.76 -7.76
C ILE A 387 -8.95 -46.64 -6.33
N ILE A 388 -8.81 -45.42 -5.80
CA ILE A 388 -8.36 -45.17 -4.41
C ILE A 388 -9.35 -45.80 -3.41
N ASN A 389 -10.66 -45.61 -3.60
CA ASN A 389 -11.68 -46.20 -2.73
C ASN A 389 -11.66 -47.74 -2.73
N ILE A 390 -11.44 -48.36 -3.90
CA ILE A 390 -11.28 -49.82 -4.02
C ILE A 390 -10.03 -50.29 -3.27
N PHE A 391 -8.90 -49.58 -3.42
CA PHE A 391 -7.66 -49.92 -2.74
C PHE A 391 -7.77 -49.79 -1.21
N LEU A 392 -8.40 -48.73 -0.71
CA LEU A 392 -8.68 -48.55 0.72
C LEU A 392 -9.60 -49.65 1.27
N GLY A 393 -10.65 -50.02 0.53
CA GLY A 393 -11.54 -51.13 0.90
C GLY A 393 -10.80 -52.48 0.98
N PHE A 394 -9.92 -52.76 0.00
CA PHE A 394 -9.08 -53.96 0.04
C PHE A 394 -8.12 -53.95 1.25
N LEU A 395 -7.49 -52.81 1.54
CA LEU A 395 -6.56 -52.67 2.66
C LEU A 395 -7.25 -52.88 4.01
N GLN A 396 -8.50 -52.43 4.14
CA GLN A 396 -9.33 -52.69 5.31
C GLN A 396 -9.69 -54.19 5.47
N ILE A 397 -10.05 -54.88 4.38
CA ILE A 397 -10.28 -56.34 4.40
C ILE A 397 -9.01 -57.09 4.85
N VAL A 398 -7.83 -56.69 4.37
CA VAL A 398 -6.55 -57.28 4.80
C VAL A 398 -6.29 -57.02 6.29
N GLN A 399 -6.55 -55.80 6.78
CA GLN A 399 -6.41 -55.45 8.20
C GLN A 399 -7.33 -56.27 9.10
N ASP A 400 -8.59 -56.47 8.70
CA ASP A 400 -9.56 -57.29 9.45
C ASP A 400 -9.15 -58.76 9.48
N MET A 401 -8.65 -59.30 8.36
CA MET A 401 -8.13 -60.68 8.29
C MET A 401 -6.89 -60.88 9.17
N VAL A 402 -5.97 -59.91 9.21
CA VAL A 402 -4.80 -59.95 10.11
C VAL A 402 -5.25 -59.87 11.57
N SER A 403 -6.21 -59.02 11.91
CA SER A 403 -6.76 -58.90 13.26
C SER A 403 -7.44 -60.19 13.73
N LEU A 404 -8.24 -60.82 12.85
CA LEU A 404 -8.87 -62.11 13.13
C LEU A 404 -7.84 -63.22 13.34
N THR A 405 -6.82 -63.30 12.46
CA THR A 405 -5.72 -64.27 12.57
C THR A 405 -4.96 -64.09 13.88
N TYR A 406 -4.64 -62.85 14.25
CA TYR A 406 -4.00 -62.53 15.54
C TYR A 406 -4.84 -62.97 16.73
N ARG A 407 -6.16 -62.70 16.73
CA ARG A 407 -7.08 -63.13 17.80
C ARG A 407 -7.18 -64.65 17.92
N ILE A 408 -7.21 -65.38 16.80
CA ILE A 408 -7.24 -66.85 16.81
C ILE A 408 -5.92 -67.40 17.38
N LEU A 409 -4.77 -66.83 17.00
CA LEU A 409 -3.46 -67.29 17.43
C LEU A 409 -3.12 -66.91 18.89
N SER A 410 -3.66 -65.79 19.40
CA SER A 410 -3.37 -65.32 20.76
C SER A 410 -3.87 -66.28 21.85
N ILE A 411 -4.95 -67.02 21.59
CA ILE A 411 -5.52 -68.00 22.53
C ILE A 411 -4.57 -69.18 22.80
N PRO A 412 -4.12 -69.98 21.80
CA PRO A 412 -3.18 -71.07 22.03
C PRO A 412 -1.80 -70.58 22.48
N VAL A 413 -1.31 -69.44 21.97
CA VAL A 413 -0.02 -68.87 22.42
C VAL A 413 -0.09 -68.44 23.89
N GLY A 414 -1.16 -67.77 24.30
CA GLY A 414 -1.41 -67.40 25.69
C GLY A 414 -1.54 -68.63 26.60
N PHE A 415 -2.25 -69.67 26.15
CA PHE A 415 -2.36 -70.93 26.88
C PHE A 415 -0.98 -71.60 27.09
N VAL A 416 -0.15 -71.67 26.05
CA VAL A 416 1.22 -72.22 26.15
C VAL A 416 2.09 -71.40 27.12
N LEU A 417 2.00 -70.07 27.09
CA LEU A 417 2.71 -69.19 28.03
C LEU A 417 2.25 -69.41 29.48
N HIS A 418 0.94 -69.53 29.73
CA HIS A 418 0.41 -69.83 31.07
C HIS A 418 0.81 -71.23 31.55
N LEU A 419 0.83 -72.23 30.66
CA LEU A 419 1.23 -73.60 30.98
C LEU A 419 2.73 -73.68 31.32
N ALA A 420 3.57 -72.87 30.66
CA ALA A 420 4.98 -72.72 30.98
C ALA A 420 5.23 -71.96 32.30
N ALA A 421 4.36 -71.02 32.69
CA ALA A 421 4.46 -70.26 33.94
C ALA A 421 3.96 -71.04 35.18
N PHE A 422 3.05 -72.00 35.02
CA PHE A 422 2.44 -72.74 36.12
C PHE A 422 3.43 -73.47 37.06
N PRO A 423 4.47 -74.19 36.56
CA PRO A 423 5.46 -74.83 37.41
C PRO A 423 6.26 -73.82 38.25
N TYR A 424 6.60 -72.67 37.65
CA TYR A 424 7.38 -71.60 38.29
C TYR A 424 6.63 -71.04 39.51
N HIS A 425 5.36 -70.65 39.34
CA HIS A 425 4.55 -70.14 40.45
C HIS A 425 4.28 -71.19 41.53
N SER A 426 4.07 -72.45 41.14
CA SER A 426 3.80 -73.55 42.07
C SER A 426 5.00 -73.84 42.98
N ILE A 427 6.22 -73.87 42.43
CA ILE A 427 7.46 -74.10 43.19
C ILE A 427 7.71 -72.95 44.20
N CYS A 428 7.44 -71.71 43.82
CA CYS A 428 7.63 -70.55 44.70
C CYS A 428 6.63 -70.48 45.88
N ALA A 429 5.46 -71.13 45.80
CA ALA A 429 4.39 -71.03 46.80
C ALA A 429 4.48 -72.07 47.94
N ILE A 430 5.23 -73.17 47.76
CA ILE A 430 5.34 -74.24 48.76
C ILE A 430 5.92 -73.76 50.12
N PRO A 431 6.98 -72.91 50.16
CA PRO A 431 7.58 -72.50 51.43
C PRO A 431 6.68 -71.62 52.32
N SER A 432 5.80 -70.79 51.73
CA SER A 432 4.90 -69.93 52.50
C SER A 432 3.76 -70.72 53.15
N VAL A 433 3.14 -71.64 52.41
CA VAL A 433 2.03 -72.47 52.93
C VAL A 433 2.49 -73.34 54.12
N LEU A 434 3.70 -73.91 54.05
CA LEU A 434 4.27 -74.67 55.17
C LEU A 434 4.48 -73.82 56.44
N LYS A 435 4.84 -72.55 56.28
CA LYS A 435 5.02 -71.61 57.39
C LYS A 435 3.69 -71.29 58.09
N ASP A 436 2.64 -71.05 57.31
CA ASP A 436 1.32 -70.65 57.84
C ASP A 436 0.58 -71.82 58.52
N ILE A 437 0.78 -73.05 58.05
CA ILE A 437 0.25 -74.25 58.72
C ILE A 437 0.91 -74.45 60.10
N ALA A 438 2.23 -74.23 60.20
CA ALA A 438 2.96 -74.38 61.45
C ALA A 438 2.51 -73.35 62.52
N THR A 439 2.28 -72.09 62.15
CA THR A 439 1.76 -71.07 63.07
C THR A 439 0.29 -71.34 63.46
N GLY A 440 -0.55 -71.81 62.53
CA GLY A 440 -1.94 -72.17 62.82
C GLY A 440 -2.10 -73.32 63.82
N LEU A 441 -1.29 -74.38 63.68
CA LEU A 441 -1.27 -75.50 64.62
C LEU A 441 -0.73 -75.11 66.00
N GLY A 442 0.30 -74.25 66.05
CA GLY A 442 0.82 -73.73 67.32
C GLY A 442 -0.22 -72.89 68.09
N GLY A 443 -0.93 -71.99 67.39
CA GLY A 443 -1.96 -71.15 68.00
C GLY A 443 -3.16 -71.94 68.53
N THR A 444 -3.61 -72.97 67.81
CA THR A 444 -4.73 -73.82 68.24
C THR A 444 -4.38 -74.68 69.46
N PHE A 445 -3.16 -75.20 69.55
CA PHE A 445 -2.70 -75.91 70.75
C PHE A 445 -2.69 -75.02 72.00
N SER A 446 -2.25 -73.76 71.88
CA SER A 446 -2.27 -72.82 73.02
C SER A 446 -3.69 -72.55 73.51
N LEU A 447 -4.64 -72.34 72.58
CA LEU A 447 -6.04 -72.06 72.88
C LEU A 447 -6.73 -73.20 73.65
N VAL A 448 -6.39 -74.45 73.33
CA VAL A 448 -6.91 -75.64 74.04
C VAL A 448 -6.38 -75.71 75.48
N ILE A 449 -5.10 -75.38 75.71
CA ILE A 449 -4.51 -75.36 77.05
C ILE A 449 -5.21 -74.30 77.92
N ASP A 450 -5.35 -73.08 77.40
CA ASP A 450 -6.01 -71.97 78.12
C ASP A 450 -7.49 -72.28 78.43
N ALA A 451 -8.24 -72.82 77.47
CA ALA A 451 -9.63 -73.22 77.67
C ALA A 451 -9.76 -74.32 78.74
N THR A 452 -8.86 -75.30 78.75
CA THR A 452 -8.87 -76.39 79.74
C THR A 452 -8.56 -75.86 81.14
N ALA A 453 -7.61 -74.93 81.28
CA ALA A 453 -7.30 -74.27 82.55
C ALA A 453 -8.49 -73.45 83.08
N ALA A 454 -9.18 -72.71 82.21
CA ALA A 454 -10.37 -71.93 82.57
C ALA A 454 -11.53 -72.83 83.06
N VAL A 455 -11.79 -73.96 82.40
CA VAL A 455 -12.80 -74.93 82.84
C VAL A 455 -12.44 -75.55 84.19
N LEU A 456 -11.17 -75.88 84.42
CA LEU A 456 -10.71 -76.44 85.70
C LEU A 456 -10.94 -75.45 86.86
N HIS A 457 -10.66 -74.16 86.63
CA HIS A 457 -10.91 -73.10 87.59
C HIS A 457 -12.41 -72.89 87.85
N GLY A 458 -13.25 -72.99 86.81
CA GLY A 458 -14.71 -72.96 86.94
C GLY A 458 -15.28 -74.13 87.76
N PHE A 459 -14.76 -75.34 87.56
CA PHE A 459 -15.12 -76.51 88.36
C PHE A 459 -14.74 -76.34 89.83
N TYR A 460 -13.54 -75.85 90.13
CA TYR A 460 -13.11 -75.56 91.50
C TYR A 460 -14.05 -74.56 92.20
N TYR A 461 -14.48 -73.52 91.48
CA TYR A 461 -15.43 -72.53 91.99
C TYR A 461 -16.82 -73.13 92.26
N LEU A 462 -17.31 -73.99 91.36
CA LEU A 462 -18.61 -74.67 91.50
C LEU A 462 -18.63 -75.62 92.72
N VAL A 463 -17.57 -76.43 92.89
CA VAL A 463 -17.44 -77.35 94.03
C VAL A 463 -17.43 -76.57 95.35
N ALA A 464 -16.65 -75.48 95.43
CA ALA A 464 -16.62 -74.61 96.61
C ALA A 464 -18.00 -73.98 96.93
N HIS A 465 -18.82 -73.71 95.92
CA HIS A 465 -20.17 -73.17 96.11
C HIS A 465 -21.21 -74.24 96.49
N ILE A 466 -21.11 -75.47 95.99
CA ILE A 466 -22.04 -76.57 96.32
C ILE A 466 -21.86 -77.04 97.77
N VAL A 467 -20.60 -77.20 98.24
CA VAL A 467 -20.27 -77.52 99.64
C VAL A 467 -20.90 -76.51 100.61
N LYS A 468 -21.05 -75.25 100.18
CA LYS A 468 -21.65 -74.17 100.98
C LYS A 468 -23.19 -74.16 101.02
N ARG A 469 -23.88 -74.97 100.20
CA ARG A 469 -25.34 -74.92 100.03
C ARG A 469 -26.10 -76.16 100.53
N PHE A 470 -25.43 -77.30 100.69
CA PHE A 470 -26.07 -78.59 101.05
C PHE A 470 -25.65 -79.20 102.40
N VAL A 471 -25.27 -78.36 103.36
CA VAL A 471 -25.26 -78.73 104.79
C VAL A 471 -26.48 -78.14 105.50
N PRO A 472 -27.67 -78.74 105.32
CA PRO A 472 -28.63 -78.83 106.43
C PRO A 472 -29.10 -80.26 106.75
N LYS A 473 -29.57 -80.41 108.00
CA LYS A 473 -29.96 -81.66 108.67
C LYS A 473 -31.30 -82.25 108.21
N GLY A 474 -31.48 -83.55 108.50
CA GLY A 474 -32.79 -84.18 108.75
C GLY A 474 -33.37 -84.88 107.52
N SER A 475 -33.52 -86.21 107.55
CA SER A 475 -34.66 -86.92 108.19
C SER A 475 -35.97 -86.58 107.48
N SER A 476 -36.29 -87.27 106.39
CA SER A 476 -37.04 -88.55 106.40
C SER A 476 -38.54 -88.34 106.64
N GLU A 477 -39.29 -88.33 105.54
CA GLU A 477 -40.63 -88.89 105.43
C GLU A 477 -40.82 -89.23 103.94
N ASP A 478 -41.20 -90.48 103.69
CA ASP A 478 -41.55 -91.18 102.43
C ASP A 478 -40.65 -91.08 101.17
#